data_AF-A0A963WMS0-F1
#
_entry.id   AF-A0A963WMS0-F1
#
_cell.length_a   1.000
_cell.length_b   1.000
_cell.length_c   1.000
_cell.angle_alpha   90.00
_cell.angle_beta   90.00
_cell.angle_gamma   90.00
#
_symmetry.space_group_name_H-M   'P 1'
#
loop_
_entity.id
_entity.type
_entity.pdbx_description
1 polymer ?
#
loop_
_entity_poly.entity_id
_entity_poly.type
_entity_poly.pdbx_seq_one_letter_code
_entity_poly.pdbx_strand_id
1 'polypeptide(L)'
;MLDVTKILGTVLALSGMVLMVVDPALVKGFVLLIAFALMTYGLTDVFDGWLSVRTRIDRTARKMRTGASARRAGVAKILFGFLTLTVAIMGIVVRSSLGATV
;
A
#
# COMPACT_ATOMS: atom_id res chain seq x y z
N MET A 1 -0.98 4.30 -21.88
CA MET A 1 -0.67 5.24 -20.79
C MET A 1 -0.03 4.43 -19.68
N LEU A 2 1.26 4.63 -19.40
CA LEU A 2 1.87 4.02 -18.21
C LEU A 2 1.28 4.73 -17.00
N ASP A 3 0.42 4.04 -16.25
CA ASP A 3 -0.13 4.55 -14.99
C ASP A 3 1.02 4.94 -14.07
N VAL A 4 0.94 6.12 -13.45
CA VAL A 4 1.94 6.63 -12.50
C VAL A 4 2.24 5.60 -11.41
N THR A 5 1.24 4.83 -11.01
CA THR A 5 1.34 3.71 -10.07
C THR A 5 2.28 2.60 -10.56
N LYS A 6 2.28 2.29 -11.86
CA LYS A 6 3.20 1.31 -12.46
C LYS A 6 4.63 1.83 -12.47
N ILE A 7 4.83 3.11 -12.79
CA ILE A 7 6.16 3.74 -12.75
C ILE A 7 6.71 3.73 -11.33
N LEU A 8 5.91 4.16 -10.34
CA LEU A 8 6.29 4.12 -8.93
C LEU A 8 6.60 2.70 -8.45
N GLY A 9 5.76 1.72 -8.82
CA GLY A 9 5.97 0.31 -8.48
C GLY A 9 7.28 -0.25 -9.05
N THR A 10 7.59 0.06 -10.31
CA THR A 10 8.85 -0.40 -10.94
C THR A 10 10.06 0.27 -10.31
N VAL A 11 10.00 1.57 -10.01
CA VAL A 11 11.08 2.29 -9.32
C VAL A 11 11.32 1.74 -7.92
N LEU A 12 10.26 1.44 -7.16
CA LEU A 12 10.34 0.79 -5.84
C LEU A 12 10.94 -0.62 -5.93
N ALA A 13 10.55 -1.41 -6.92
CA ALA A 13 11.07 -2.76 -7.12
C ALA A 13 12.57 -2.73 -7.49
N LEU A 14 12.96 -1.86 -8.42
CA LEU A 14 14.36 -1.70 -8.84
C LEU A 14 15.24 -1.17 -7.72
N SER A 15 14.79 -0.17 -6.96
CA SER A 15 15.53 0.36 -5.81
C SER A 15 15.70 -0.70 -4.71
N GLY A 16 14.67 -1.52 -4.46
CA GLY A 16 14.78 -2.67 -3.56
C GLY A 16 15.81 -3.70 -4.02
N MET A 17 15.84 -4.03 -5.32
CA MET A 17 16.82 -4.96 -5.90
C MET A 17 18.26 -4.42 -5.83
N VAL A 18 18.47 -3.14 -6.12
CA VAL A 18 19.79 -2.50 -6.03
C VAL A 18 20.28 -2.49 -4.58
N LEU A 19 19.41 -2.16 -3.62
CA LEU A 19 19.78 -2.15 -2.20
C LEU A 19 20.14 -3.54 -1.67
N MET A 20 19.51 -4.60 -2.18
CA MET A 20 19.85 -5.99 -1.84
C MET A 20 21.27 -6.39 -2.27
N VAL A 21 21.84 -5.74 -3.28
CA VAL A 21 23.20 -6.02 -3.78
C VAL A 21 24.27 -5.22 -3.04
N VAL A 22 23.91 -4.03 -2.53
CA VAL A 22 24.89 -3.09 -1.94
C VAL A 22 25.16 -3.36 -0.46
N ASP A 23 24.13 -3.51 0.38
CA ASP A 23 24.31 -3.74 1.82
C ASP A 23 23.00 -4.25 2.48
N PRO A 24 23.01 -5.45 3.11
CA PRO A 24 21.86 -5.97 3.86
C PRO A 24 21.35 -5.04 4.98
N ALA A 25 22.22 -4.21 5.57
CA ALA A 25 21.83 -3.26 6.61
C ALA A 25 20.96 -2.11 6.05
N LEU A 26 21.27 -1.62 4.85
CA LEU A 26 20.47 -0.60 4.16
C LEU A 26 19.09 -1.14 3.75
N VAL A 27 19.02 -2.43 3.38
CA VAL A 27 17.76 -3.12 3.06
C VAL A 27 16.81 -3.10 4.25
N LYS A 28 17.30 -3.34 5.49
CA LYS A 28 16.47 -3.31 6.70
C LYS A 28 15.83 -1.94 6.94
N GLY A 29 16.54 -0.84 6.64
CA GLY A 29 15.99 0.52 6.74
C GLY A 29 14.94 0.80 5.66
N PHE A 30 15.24 0.39 4.43
CA PHE A 30 14.35 0.59 3.28
C PHE A 30 13.03 -0.17 3.40
N VAL A 31 13.07 -1.42 3.87
CA VAL A 31 11.86 -2.23 4.13
C VAL A 31 10.95 -1.56 5.16
N LEU A 32 11.52 -0.95 6.21
CA LEU A 32 10.74 -0.24 7.21
C LEU A 32 10.05 1.00 6.61
N LEU A 33 10.77 1.76 5.78
CA LEU A 33 10.25 2.95 5.10
C LEU A 33 9.09 2.59 4.16
N ILE A 34 9.24 1.53 3.36
CA ILE A 34 8.17 1.02 2.50
C ILE A 34 6.98 0.56 3.34
N ALA A 35 7.21 -0.22 4.39
CA ALA A 35 6.13 -0.71 5.24
C ALA A 35 5.33 0.46 5.85
N PHE A 36 6.00 1.52 6.28
CA PHE A 36 5.33 2.70 6.82
C PHE A 36 4.51 3.46 5.77
N ALA A 37 5.05 3.60 4.56
CA ALA A 37 4.33 4.19 3.43
C ALA A 37 3.08 3.38 3.07
N LEU A 38 3.22 2.05 2.98
CA LEU A 38 2.11 1.12 2.73
C LEU A 38 1.06 1.16 3.86
N MET A 39 1.46 1.27 5.12
CA MET A 39 0.52 1.42 6.23
C MET A 39 -0.32 2.69 6.08
N THR A 40 0.33 3.82 5.82
CA THR A 40 -0.36 5.11 5.66
C THR A 40 -1.33 5.07 4.49
N TYR A 41 -0.90 4.51 3.36
CA TYR A 41 -1.73 4.38 2.16
C TYR A 41 -2.92 3.43 2.39
N GLY A 42 -2.66 2.25 2.98
CA GLY A 42 -3.68 1.26 3.28
C GLY A 42 -4.73 1.78 4.27
N LEU A 43 -4.33 2.52 5.30
CA LEU A 43 -5.25 3.21 6.21
C LEU A 43 -6.14 4.21 5.48
N THR A 44 -5.55 5.02 4.60
CA THR A 44 -6.28 6.02 3.82
C THR A 44 -7.33 5.34 2.93
N ASP A 45 -6.97 4.24 2.26
CA ASP A 45 -7.90 3.47 1.43
C ASP A 45 -9.06 2.86 2.26
N VAL A 46 -8.79 2.37 3.47
CA VAL A 46 -9.85 1.87 4.38
C VAL A 46 -10.79 3.01 4.78
N PHE A 47 -10.26 4.17 5.17
CA PHE A 47 -11.08 5.32 5.56
C PHE A 47 -11.92 5.87 4.40
N ASP A 48 -11.32 6.04 3.23
CA ASP A 48 -12.03 6.47 2.02
C ASP A 48 -13.10 5.46 1.61
N GLY A 49 -12.79 4.17 1.69
CA GLY A 49 -13.73 3.11 1.41
C GLY A 49 -14.89 3.07 2.40
N TRP A 50 -14.62 3.26 3.70
CA TRP A 50 -15.64 3.37 4.75
C TRP A 50 -16.57 4.56 4.51
N LEU A 51 -16.00 5.74 4.24
CA LEU A 51 -16.75 6.95 3.89
C LEU A 51 -17.61 6.73 2.65
N SER A 52 -17.08 6.05 1.64
CA SER A 52 -17.81 5.72 0.41
C SER A 52 -18.99 4.77 0.66
N VAL A 53 -18.82 3.75 1.50
CA VAL A 53 -19.89 2.81 1.86
C VAL A 53 -20.99 3.51 2.68
N ARG A 54 -20.60 4.41 3.58
CA ARG A 54 -21.51 5.16 4.47
C ARG A 54 -22.28 6.23 3.72
N THR A 55 -21.61 7.03 2.90
CA THR A 55 -22.22 8.17 2.19
C THR A 55 -22.84 7.79 0.85
N ARG A 56 -22.50 6.61 0.31
CA ARG A 56 -22.83 6.19 -1.07
C ARG A 56 -22.32 7.16 -2.13
N ILE A 57 -21.24 7.89 -1.83
CA ILE A 57 -20.55 8.79 -2.74
C ILE A 57 -19.10 8.35 -2.82
N ASP A 58 -18.61 8.14 -4.04
CA ASP A 58 -17.19 7.84 -4.28
C ASP A 58 -16.66 8.80 -5.34
N ARG A 59 -15.56 9.49 -5.05
CA ARG A 59 -14.83 10.28 -6.04
C ARG A 59 -13.48 9.62 -6.27
N THR A 60 -13.38 8.89 -7.38
CA THR A 60 -12.14 8.20 -7.77
C THR A 60 -11.71 8.69 -9.14
N ALA A 61 -10.46 9.15 -9.26
CA ALA A 61 -9.84 9.56 -10.53
C ALA A 61 -10.72 10.47 -11.42
N ARG A 62 -11.27 11.54 -10.81
CA ARG A 62 -12.19 12.54 -11.42
C ARG A 62 -13.60 12.07 -11.79
N LYS A 63 -13.95 10.79 -11.59
CA LYS A 63 -15.33 10.31 -11.76
C LYS A 63 -16.04 10.28 -10.42
N MET A 64 -17.20 10.94 -10.33
CA MET A 64 -18.14 10.74 -9.23
C MET A 64 -19.00 9.52 -9.52
N ARG A 65 -19.03 8.59 -8.58
CA ARG A 65 -19.93 7.44 -8.55
C ARG A 65 -20.88 7.62 -7.38
N THR A 66 -22.14 7.25 -7.57
CA THR A 66 -23.18 7.38 -6.54
C THR A 66 -23.94 6.06 -6.37
N GLY A 67 -24.62 5.92 -5.23
CA GLY A 67 -25.53 4.81 -4.96
C GLY A 67 -24.82 3.45 -4.81
N ALA A 68 -25.35 2.42 -5.48
CA ALA A 68 -24.81 1.07 -5.38
C ALA A 68 -23.38 0.94 -5.96
N SER A 69 -23.07 1.73 -6.99
CA SER A 69 -21.74 1.74 -7.62
C SER A 69 -20.66 2.30 -6.69
N ALA A 70 -21.00 3.36 -5.93
CA ALA A 70 -20.13 3.91 -4.90
C ALA A 70 -19.87 2.91 -3.78
N ARG A 71 -20.91 2.23 -3.27
CA ARG A 71 -20.74 1.22 -2.22
C ARG A 71 -19.80 0.08 -2.66
N ARG A 72 -19.93 -0.42 -3.89
CA ARG A 72 -19.03 -1.45 -4.43
C ARG A 72 -17.59 -0.95 -4.53
N ALA A 73 -17.38 0.28 -4.99
CA ALA A 73 -16.05 0.89 -5.03
C ALA A 73 -15.46 1.08 -3.62
N GLY A 74 -16.29 1.51 -2.67
CA GLY A 74 -15.90 1.65 -1.26
C GLY A 74 -15.49 0.32 -0.63
N VAL A 75 -16.25 -0.75 -0.84
CA VAL A 75 -15.88 -2.10 -0.37
C VAL A 75 -14.56 -2.56 -1.00
N ALA A 76 -14.35 -2.31 -2.29
CA ALA A 76 -13.09 -2.64 -2.95
C ALA A 76 -11.90 -1.87 -2.35
N LYS A 77 -12.06 -0.58 -2.04
CA LYS A 77 -11.03 0.23 -1.34
C LYS A 77 -10.73 -0.30 0.05
N ILE A 78 -11.75 -0.67 0.83
CA ILE A 78 -11.56 -1.29 2.15
C ILE A 78 -10.73 -2.58 2.03
N LEU A 79 -11.12 -3.48 1.12
CA LEU A 79 -10.40 -4.74 0.90
C LEU A 79 -8.94 -4.49 0.48
N PHE A 80 -8.72 -3.57 -0.45
CA PHE A 80 -7.38 -3.21 -0.92
C PHE A 80 -6.53 -2.58 0.20
N GLY A 81 -7.12 -1.71 1.01
CA GLY A 81 -6.47 -1.12 2.17
C GLY A 81 -6.05 -2.18 3.19
N PHE A 82 -6.92 -3.15 3.50
CA PHE A 82 -6.56 -4.28 4.39
C PHE A 82 -5.46 -5.18 3.82
N LEU A 83 -5.48 -5.48 2.52
CA LEU A 83 -4.41 -6.24 1.86
C LEU A 83 -3.08 -5.48 1.95
N THR A 84 -3.10 -4.17 1.70
CA THR A 84 -1.92 -3.30 1.77
C THR A 84 -1.35 -3.26 3.20
N LEU A 85 -2.21 -3.13 4.21
CA LEU A 85 -1.82 -3.19 5.62
C LEU A 85 -1.21 -4.55 5.99
N THR A 86 -1.79 -5.64 5.48
CA THR A 86 -1.28 -7.00 5.72
C THR A 86 0.14 -7.16 5.16
N VAL A 87 0.38 -6.68 3.93
CA VAL A 87 1.71 -6.69 3.30
C VAL A 87 2.70 -5.85 4.11
N ALA A 88 2.30 -4.67 4.59
CA ALA A 88 3.15 -3.83 5.41
C ALA A 88 3.55 -4.49 6.74
N ILE A 89 2.57 -5.09 7.44
CA ILE A 89 2.82 -5.84 8.68
C ILE A 89 3.75 -7.02 8.41
N MET A 90 3.51 -7.80 7.36
CA MET A 90 4.40 -8.90 6.96
C MET A 90 5.83 -8.40 6.68
N GLY A 91 5.99 -7.26 6.01
CA GLY A 91 7.31 -6.64 5.79
C GLY A 91 8.04 -6.30 7.09
N ILE A 92 7.32 -5.77 8.08
CA ILE A 92 7.87 -5.48 9.42
C ILE A 92 8.24 -6.78 10.15
N VAL A 93 7.36 -7.78 10.11
CA VAL A 93 7.61 -9.09 10.76
C VAL A 93 8.83 -9.75 10.14
N VAL A 94 8.90 -9.87 8.81
CA VAL A 94 10.06 -10.46 8.11
C VAL A 94 11.35 -9.70 8.44
N ARG A 95 11.32 -8.36 8.43
CA ARG A 95 12.47 -7.54 8.86
C ARG A 95 12.91 -7.88 10.28
N SER A 96 11.97 -8.02 11.22
CA SER A 96 12.28 -8.34 12.62
C SER A 96 12.89 -9.74 12.76
N SER A 97 12.45 -10.71 11.96
CA SER A 97 13.01 -12.06 11.92
C SER A 97 14.42 -12.10 11.31
N LEU A 98 14.71 -11.24 10.33
CA LEU A 98 16.06 -11.06 9.75
C LEU A 98 17.04 -10.34 10.69
N GLY A 99 16.59 -9.85 11.84
CA GLY A 99 17.40 -9.27 12.90
C GLY A 99 17.94 -10.30 13.91
N ALA A 100 17.47 -11.55 13.88
CA ALA A 100 17.85 -12.59 14.85
C ALA A 100 19.16 -13.34 14.48
N THR A 101 19.67 -13.15 13.28
CA THR A 101 20.97 -13.66 12.83
C THR A 101 21.92 -12.47 12.67
N VAL A 102 22.58 -12.11 13.77
CA VAL A 102 23.82 -11.34 13.76
C VAL A 102 24.96 -12.33 13.45
#